data_AF-A0A972MIR3-F1
#
_entry.id   AF-A0A972MIR3-F1
#
_cell.length_a   1.000
_cell.length_b   1.000
_cell.length_c   1.000
_cell.angle_alpha   90.00
_cell.angle_beta   90.00
_cell.angle_gamma   90.00
#
_symmetry.space_group_name_H-M   'P 1'
#
loop_
_entity.id
_entity.type
_entity.pdbx_description
1 polymer ?
#
loop_
_entity_poly.entity_id
_entity_poly.type
_entity_poly.pdbx_seq_one_letter_code
_entity_poly.pdbx_strand_id
1 'polypeptide(L)'
;MKRFFTLLVGVATGALATYLLTQRKEEILKKINEIQCLLSEIELKDKIQSSLNDIILKVKNLVKSEEEMTIEEKEKLLAEIEEKLEKLEESIKR
;
A
#
# COMPACT_ATOMS: atom_id res chain seq x y z
N MET A 1 5.68 -16.62 -9.17
CA MET A 1 5.88 -15.16 -9.03
C MET A 1 4.65 -14.33 -9.36
N LYS A 2 4.07 -14.33 -10.59
CA LYS A 2 2.92 -13.47 -10.94
C LYS A 2 1.74 -13.52 -9.93
N ARG A 3 1.34 -14.72 -9.47
CA ARG A 3 0.28 -14.88 -8.45
C ARG A 3 0.55 -14.22 -7.10
N PHE A 4 1.81 -14.22 -6.65
CA PHE A 4 2.19 -13.62 -5.37
C PHE A 4 2.09 -12.10 -5.40
N PHE A 5 2.43 -11.51 -6.55
CA PHE A 5 2.31 -10.08 -6.76
C PHE A 5 0.87 -9.60 -6.93
N THR A 6 0.02 -10.34 -7.64
CA THR A 6 -1.42 -10.04 -7.70
C THR A 6 -2.04 -10.10 -6.31
N LEU A 7 -1.57 -11.01 -5.46
CA LEU A 7 -1.99 -11.11 -4.06
C LEU A 7 -1.51 -9.90 -3.24
N LEU A 8 -0.27 -9.45 -3.41
CA LEU A 8 0.25 -8.24 -2.75
C LEU A 8 -0.52 -6.97 -3.12
N VAL A 9 -0.75 -6.76 -4.41
CA VAL A 9 -1.52 -5.61 -4.89
C VAL A 9 -2.94 -5.71 -4.35
N GLY A 10 -3.60 -6.87 -4.46
CA GLY A 10 -4.94 -7.08 -3.92
C GLY A 10 -5.05 -6.86 -2.41
N VAL A 11 -4.02 -7.23 -1.62
CA VAL A 11 -3.98 -6.96 -0.18
C VAL A 11 -3.76 -5.47 0.10
N ALA A 12 -2.91 -4.78 -0.66
CA ALA A 12 -2.69 -3.34 -0.51
C ALA A 12 -3.96 -2.55 -0.86
N THR A 13 -4.61 -2.86 -1.98
CA THR A 13 -5.90 -2.26 -2.38
C THR A 13 -7.01 -2.62 -1.39
N GLY A 14 -7.03 -3.86 -0.89
CA GLY A 14 -7.96 -4.29 0.15
C GLY A 14 -7.74 -3.56 1.49
N ALA A 15 -6.50 -3.26 1.86
CA ALA A 15 -6.18 -2.47 3.05
C ALA A 15 -6.63 -1.01 2.89
N LEU A 16 -6.49 -0.42 1.71
CA LEU A 16 -7.03 0.91 1.38
C LEU A 16 -8.55 0.95 1.39
N ALA A 17 -9.22 -0.05 0.81
CA ALA A 17 -10.68 -0.15 0.85
C ALA A 17 -11.18 -0.33 2.30
N THR A 18 -10.48 -1.13 3.12
CA THR A 18 -10.80 -1.30 4.54
C THR A 18 -10.58 -0.01 5.32
N TYR A 19 -9.54 0.77 4.98
CA TYR A 19 -9.30 2.11 5.54
C TYR A 19 -10.48 3.04 5.30
N LEU A 20 -10.94 3.14 4.05
CA LEU A 20 -12.07 3.97 3.68
C LEU A 20 -13.39 3.53 4.37
N LEU A 21 -13.60 2.22 4.56
CA LEU A 21 -14.86 1.68 5.06
C LEU A 21 -14.96 1.62 6.59
N THR A 22 -13.85 1.39 7.30
CA THR A 22 -13.91 1.03 8.73
C THR A 22 -13.20 2.01 9.66
N GLN A 23 -12.34 2.89 9.13
CA GLN A 23 -11.46 3.78 9.92
C GLN A 23 -10.65 3.04 11.03
N ARG A 24 -10.49 1.72 10.93
CA ARG A 24 -9.77 0.90 11.92
C ARG A 24 -8.26 0.99 11.71
N LYS A 25 -7.70 2.15 12.04
CA LYS A 25 -6.28 2.51 11.86
C LYS A 25 -5.31 1.42 12.33
N GLU A 26 -5.56 0.83 13.50
CA GLU A 26 -4.70 -0.21 14.07
C GLU A 26 -4.67 -1.50 13.25
N GLU A 27 -5.83 -1.97 12.76
CA GLU A 27 -5.90 -3.17 11.90
C GLU A 27 -5.20 -2.94 10.57
N ILE A 28 -5.28 -1.72 10.04
CA ILE A 28 -4.67 -1.36 8.76
C ILE A 28 -3.15 -1.28 8.91
N LEU A 29 -2.66 -0.65 9.97
CA LEU A 29 -1.22 -0.65 10.30
C LEU A 29 -0.70 -2.06 10.52
N LYS A 30 -1.47 -2.94 11.17
CA LYS A 30 -1.11 -4.34 11.36
C LYS A 30 -0.99 -5.07 10.02
N LYS A 31 -1.99 -4.96 9.14
CA LYS A 31 -1.94 -5.57 7.80
C LYS A 31 -0.78 -5.03 6.95
N ILE A 32 -0.51 -3.74 7.03
CA ILE A 32 0.64 -3.12 6.33
C ILE A 32 1.96 -3.70 6.84
N ASN A 33 2.11 -3.87 8.16
CA ASN A 33 3.31 -4.47 8.73
C ASN A 33 3.47 -5.95 8.33
N GLU A 34 2.38 -6.72 8.28
CA GLU A 34 2.39 -8.11 7.80
C GLU A 34 2.84 -8.18 6.34
N ILE A 35 2.33 -7.30 5.47
CA ILE A 35 2.78 -7.17 4.08
C ILE A 35 4.28 -6.83 4.05
N GLN A 36 4.73 -5.86 4.84
CA GLN A 36 6.11 -5.41 4.86
C GLN A 36 7.07 -6.54 5.32
N CYS A 37 6.63 -7.37 6.26
CA CYS A 37 7.37 -8.54 6.73
C CYS A 37 7.45 -9.62 5.64
N LEU A 38 6.33 -9.95 5.00
CA LEU A 38 6.28 -10.89 3.88
C LEU A 38 7.18 -10.44 2.72
N LEU A 39 7.25 -9.13 2.46
CA LEU A 39 8.13 -8.58 1.42
C LEU A 39 9.62 -8.68 1.78
N SER A 40 9.97 -8.63 3.06
CA SER A 40 11.36 -8.76 3.51
C SER A 40 11.88 -10.20 3.40
N GLU A 41 10.97 -11.17 3.40
CA GLU A 41 11.30 -12.60 3.31
C GLU A 41 11.45 -13.09 1.86
N ILE A 42 11.19 -12.23 0.87
CA ILE A 42 11.12 -12.61 -0.53
C ILE A 42 12.18 -11.88 -1.33
N GLU A 43 12.95 -12.63 -2.13
CA GLU A 43 13.86 -12.05 -3.10
C GLU A 43 13.07 -11.37 -4.23
N LEU A 44 12.84 -10.08 -4.05
CA LEU A 44 12.25 -9.19 -5.03
C LEU A 44 13.35 -8.46 -5.79
N LYS A 45 13.10 -8.12 -7.06
CA LYS A 45 13.96 -7.17 -7.77
C LYS A 45 13.96 -5.84 -7.01
N ASP A 46 15.13 -5.23 -6.82
CA ASP A 46 15.31 -3.98 -6.05
C ASP A 46 14.28 -2.89 -6.41
N LYS A 47 13.95 -2.76 -7.70
CA LYS A 47 12.97 -1.78 -8.19
C LYS A 47 11.53 -2.04 -7.71
N ILE A 48 11.16 -3.31 -7.58
CA ILE A 48 9.84 -3.73 -7.08
C ILE A 48 9.79 -3.53 -5.57
N GLN A 49 10.86 -3.91 -4.86
CA GLN A 49 10.97 -3.77 -3.42
C GLN A 49 10.93 -2.28 -2.99
N SER A 50 11.65 -1.41 -3.70
CA SER A 50 11.63 0.03 -3.41
C SER A 50 10.26 0.65 -3.65
N SER A 51 9.57 0.23 -4.71
CA SER A 51 8.23 0.72 -5.05
C SER A 51 7.19 0.29 -4.02
N LEU A 52 7.25 -0.96 -3.55
CA LEU A 52 6.38 -1.47 -2.48
C LEU A 52 6.64 -0.77 -1.13
N ASN A 53 7.91 -0.55 -0.78
CA ASN A 53 8.27 0.18 0.44
C ASN A 53 7.75 1.62 0.42
N ASP A 54 7.82 2.30 -0.73
CA ASP A 54 7.30 3.65 -0.89
C ASP A 54 5.77 3.70 -0.74
N ILE A 55 5.05 2.75 -1.34
CA ILE A 55 3.60 2.61 -1.15
C ILE A 55 3.26 2.39 0.32
N ILE A 56 3.95 1.45 0.98
CA ILE A 56 3.73 1.13 2.40
C ILE A 56 3.96 2.35 3.28
N LEU A 57 5.02 3.12 3.04
CA LEU A 57 5.31 4.35 3.78
C LEU A 57 4.20 5.38 3.60
N LYS A 58 3.71 5.58 2.37
CA LYS A 58 2.61 6.51 2.08
C LYS A 58 1.31 6.09 2.77
N VAL A 59 0.95 4.81 2.74
CA VAL A 59 -0.24 4.32 3.46
C VAL A 59 -0.05 4.46 4.98
N LYS A 60 1.13 4.18 5.51
CA LYS A 60 1.44 4.41 6.94
C LYS A 60 1.27 5.88 7.32
N ASN A 61 1.76 6.80 6.50
CA ASN A 61 1.63 8.23 6.73
C ASN A 61 0.16 8.67 6.65
N LEU A 62 -0.59 8.19 5.65
CA LEU A 62 -2.02 8.44 5.53
C LEU A 62 -2.75 8.04 6.81
N VAL A 63 -2.52 6.82 7.32
CA VAL A 63 -3.20 6.31 8.52
C VAL A 63 -2.79 7.06 9.80
N LYS A 64 -1.52 7.47 9.91
CA LYS A 64 -1.00 8.18 11.09
C LYS A 64 -1.38 9.65 11.14
N SER A 65 -1.35 10.32 9.99
CA SER A 65 -1.58 11.77 9.87
C SER A 65 -3.00 12.12 9.44
N GLU A 66 -3.90 11.12 9.32
CA GLU A 66 -5.28 11.32 8.89
C GLU A 66 -6.03 12.40 9.69
N GLU A 67 -5.80 12.50 10.99
CA GLU A 67 -6.50 13.48 11.85
C GLU A 67 -6.04 14.92 11.61
N GLU A 68 -4.84 15.10 11.05
CA GLU A 68 -4.21 16.40 10.81
C GLU A 68 -4.39 16.88 9.35
N MET A 69 -4.85 15.99 8.46
CA MET A 69 -5.02 16.27 7.04
C MET A 69 -6.43 16.76 6.70
N THR A 70 -6.52 17.75 5.82
CA THR A 70 -7.77 18.14 5.17
C THR A 70 -8.28 17.03 4.25
N ILE A 71 -9.57 17.10 3.90
CA ILE A 71 -10.19 16.14 2.97
C ILE A 71 -9.44 16.13 1.63
N GLU A 72 -9.09 17.30 1.12
CA GLU A 72 -8.39 17.46 -0.15
C GLU A 72 -6.98 16.84 -0.12
N GLU A 73 -6.25 17.00 0.99
CA GLU A 73 -4.94 16.36 1.19
C GLU A 73 -5.06 14.84 1.28
N LYS A 74 -6.11 14.32 1.93
CA LYS A 74 -6.36 12.88 2.00
C LYS A 74 -6.65 12.30 0.63
N GLU A 75 -7.54 12.93 -0.14
CA GLU A 75 -7.88 12.51 -1.49
C GLU A 75 -6.67 12.51 -2.41
N LYS A 76 -5.83 13.56 -2.33
CA LYS A 76 -4.59 13.65 -3.09
C LYS A 76 -3.61 12.53 -2.73
N LEU A 77 -3.41 12.28 -1.43
CA LEU A 77 -2.51 11.22 -0.98
C LEU A 77 -3.02 9.81 -1.37
N LEU A 78 -4.33 9.59 -1.31
CA LEU A 78 -4.98 8.38 -1.80
C LEU A 78 -4.76 8.17 -3.30
N ALA A 79 -5.00 9.21 -4.11
CA ALA A 79 -4.78 9.15 -5.55
C ALA A 79 -3.32 8.83 -5.91
N GLU A 80 -2.35 9.41 -5.19
CA GLU A 80 -0.93 9.10 -5.38
C GLU A 80 -0.59 7.65 -5.02
N ILE A 81 -1.24 7.09 -3.99
CA ILE A 81 -1.05 5.69 -3.60
C ILE A 81 -1.64 4.76 -4.67
N GLU A 82 -2.83 5.08 -5.19
CA GLU A 82 -3.49 4.32 -6.27
C GLU A 82 -2.65 4.32 -7.56
N GLU A 83 -2.17 5.49 -8.00
CA GLU A 83 -1.32 5.60 -9.19
C GLU A 83 -0.02 4.76 -9.05
N LYS A 84 0.56 4.73 -7.86
CA LYS A 84 1.76 3.92 -7.59
C LYS A 84 1.47 2.42 -7.57
N LEU A 85 0.32 2.02 -7.05
CA LEU A 85 -0.14 0.63 -7.11
C LEU A 85 -0.37 0.19 -8.56
N GLU A 86 -0.98 1.03 -9.38
CA GLU A 86 -1.22 0.73 -10.80
C GLU A 86 0.09 0.57 -11.57
N LYS A 87 1.04 1.51 -11.42
CA LYS A 87 2.38 1.41 -12.03
C LYS A 87 3.15 0.17 -11.58
N LEU A 88 3.01 -0.21 -10.32
CA LEU A 88 3.60 -1.44 -9.79
C LEU A 88 2.96 -2.66 -10.44
N GLU A 89 1.64 -2.69 -10.56
CA GLU A 89 0.90 -3.78 -11.20
C GLU A 89 1.30 -3.93 -12.68
N GLU A 90 1.43 -2.84 -13.43
CA GLU A 90 1.92 -2.84 -14.81
C GLU A 90 3.34 -3.39 -14.93
N SER A 91 4.23 -2.97 -14.02
CA SER A 91 5.63 -3.41 -13.96
C SER A 91 5.78 -4.91 -13.69
N ILE A 92 4.76 -5.52 -13.09
CA ILE A 92 4.70 -6.94 -12.73
C ILE A 92 3.97 -7.75 -13.81
N LYS A 93 2.95 -7.17 -14.46
CA LYS A 93 2.16 -7.81 -15.51
C LYS A 93 2.95 -8.08 -16.78
N ARG A 94 3.92 -7.21 -17.14
CA ARG A 94 4.94 -7.49 -18.16
C ARG A 94 5.78 -8.69 -17.74
#